data_AF-A0A919I4Z3-F1
#
_entry.id   AF-A0A919I4Z3-F1
#
_cell.length_a   1.000
_cell.length_b   1.000
_cell.length_c   1.000
_cell.angle_alpha   90.00
_cell.angle_beta   90.00
_cell.angle_gamma   90.00
#
_symmetry.space_group_name_H-M   'P 1'
#
loop_
_entity.id
_entity.type
_entity.pdbx_description
1 polymer ?
#
loop_
_entity_poly.entity_id
_entity_poly.type
_entity_poly.pdbx_seq_one_letter_code
_entity_poly.pdbx_strand_id
1 'polypeptide(L)'
;MKIPLLPLLICLVFFAGISTISAQNLWQTNPKECKLLNDTLGTKLLLVTLKPGDSLAPHTHPAYMVYYIEGGELTEQFINGRTIHAKMTPGRHAQRPGLPAHWDKNAGNTTIKFLMVEFSDKK
;
A
#
# COMPACT_ATOMS: atom_id res chain seq x y z
N MET A 1 54.94 13.85 13.82
CA MET A 1 53.48 13.86 14.06
C MET A 1 52.89 12.53 13.61
N LYS A 2 52.41 11.71 14.55
CA LYS A 2 51.72 10.44 14.24
C LYS A 2 50.23 10.76 14.17
N ILE A 3 49.64 10.67 12.97
CA ILE A 3 48.20 10.86 12.77
C ILE A 3 47.50 9.63 13.39
N PRO A 4 46.55 9.77 14.33
CA PRO A 4 45.88 8.61 14.90
C PRO A 4 44.91 8.03 13.86
N LEU A 5 44.99 6.72 13.66
CA LEU A 5 44.20 5.91 12.72
C LEU A 5 42.72 5.77 13.12
N LEU A 6 42.14 6.75 13.84
CA LEU A 6 40.88 6.59 14.57
C LEU A 6 39.62 7.26 13.98
N PRO A 7 39.61 8.17 12.99
CA PRO A 7 38.33 8.66 12.46
C PRO A 7 37.83 7.90 11.22
N LEU A 8 38.55 6.90 10.71
CA LEU A 8 38.15 6.24 9.44
C LEU A 8 37.04 5.19 9.63
N LEU A 9 36.83 4.66 10.84
CA LEU A 9 35.85 3.59 11.08
C LEU A 9 34.42 4.11 11.34
N ILE A 10 34.22 5.41 11.54
CA ILE A 10 32.88 5.97 11.85
C ILE A 10 32.08 6.32 10.58
N CYS A 11 32.73 6.45 9.41
CA CYS A 11 32.03 6.74 8.15
C CYS A 11 31.38 5.51 7.49
N LEU A 12 31.70 4.28 7.90
CA LEU A 12 31.18 3.07 7.22
C LEU A 12 29.79 2.62 7.69
N VAL A 13 29.23 3.23 8.75
CA VAL A 13 27.98 2.76 9.38
C VAL A 13 26.74 3.53 8.89
N PHE A 14 26.89 4.60 8.11
CA PHE A 14 25.76 5.47 7.73
C PHE A 14 25.11 5.19 6.36
N PHE A 15 25.60 4.22 5.59
CA PHE A 15 25.15 4.01 4.19
C PHE A 15 24.49 2.67 3.88
N ALA A 16 24.14 1.86 4.88
CA ALA A 16 23.55 0.54 4.68
C ALA A 16 22.09 0.48 5.18
N GLY A 17 21.23 1.37 4.67
CA GLY A 17 19.83 1.44 5.12
C GLY A 17 18.85 1.95 4.09
N ILE A 18 19.16 1.90 2.79
CA ILE A 18 18.10 2.06 1.77
C ILE A 18 17.43 0.70 1.65
N SER A 19 16.53 0.40 2.57
CA SER A 19 15.59 -0.70 2.39
C SER A 19 14.77 -0.37 1.16
N THR A 20 15.08 -1.02 0.04
CA THR A 20 14.14 -1.07 -1.08
C THR A 20 12.88 -1.71 -0.52
N ILE A 21 11.85 -0.89 -0.31
CA ILE A 21 10.50 -1.36 -0.05
C ILE A 21 10.11 -2.13 -1.32
N SER A 22 10.47 -3.42 -1.36
CA SER A 22 9.93 -4.35 -2.33
C SER A 22 8.43 -4.42 -2.10
N ALA A 23 7.68 -4.58 -3.19
CA ALA A 23 6.22 -4.69 -3.19
C ALA A 23 5.74 -5.55 -2.01
N GLN A 24 5.13 -4.91 -1.01
CA GLN A 24 4.58 -5.62 0.13
C GLN A 24 3.27 -6.27 -0.30
N ASN A 25 3.06 -7.53 0.08
CA ASN A 25 1.78 -8.18 -0.11
C ASN A 25 0.75 -7.53 0.83
N LEU A 26 -0.20 -6.78 0.29
CA LEU A 26 -1.17 -6.00 1.06
C LEU A 26 -1.88 -6.83 2.15
N TRP A 27 -2.26 -8.07 1.83
CA TRP A 27 -2.97 -8.97 2.75
C TRP A 27 -2.10 -9.55 3.85
N GLN A 28 -0.77 -9.57 3.69
CA GLN A 28 0.13 -10.05 4.73
C GLN A 28 0.40 -8.96 5.77
N THR A 29 0.50 -7.70 5.33
CA THR A 29 0.69 -6.56 6.22
C THR A 29 -0.61 -6.09 6.88
N ASN A 30 -1.76 -6.36 6.26
CA ASN A 30 -3.09 -5.98 6.76
C ASN A 30 -4.05 -7.19 6.84
N PRO A 31 -3.72 -8.25 7.60
CA PRO A 31 -4.47 -9.51 7.57
C PRO A 31 -5.88 -9.40 8.18
N LYS A 32 -6.19 -8.31 8.90
CA LYS A 32 -7.53 -8.08 9.46
C LYS A 32 -8.45 -7.42 8.42
N GLU A 33 -7.90 -6.54 7.60
CA GLU A 33 -8.61 -5.72 6.63
C GLU A 33 -8.64 -6.38 5.25
N CYS A 34 -7.61 -7.16 4.90
CA CYS A 34 -7.38 -7.68 3.56
C CYS A 34 -7.36 -9.20 3.56
N LYS A 35 -8.25 -9.80 2.78
CA LYS A 35 -8.32 -11.25 2.53
C LYS A 35 -7.85 -11.58 1.12
N LEU A 36 -6.82 -12.42 0.99
CA LEU A 36 -6.49 -13.04 -0.28
C LEU A 36 -7.57 -14.06 -0.68
N LEU A 37 -8.16 -13.86 -1.85
CA LEU A 37 -9.15 -14.77 -2.42
C LEU A 37 -8.53 -15.72 -3.44
N ASN A 38 -7.58 -15.23 -4.24
CA ASN A 38 -6.84 -16.03 -5.22
C ASN A 38 -5.50 -15.36 -5.57
N ASP A 39 -4.47 -16.15 -5.88
CA ASP A 39 -3.18 -15.71 -6.41
C ASP A 39 -2.75 -16.70 -7.50
N THR A 40 -3.10 -16.38 -8.75
CA THR A 40 -2.83 -17.28 -9.88
C THR A 40 -2.73 -16.49 -11.18
N LEU A 41 -2.04 -17.05 -12.16
CA LEU A 41 -1.92 -16.50 -13.53
C LEU A 41 -1.44 -15.04 -13.57
N GLY A 42 -0.55 -14.66 -12.65
CA GLY A 42 -0.04 -13.29 -12.55
C GLY A 42 -1.06 -12.28 -12.02
N THR A 43 -2.14 -12.75 -11.38
CA THR A 43 -3.17 -11.88 -10.79
C THR A 43 -3.40 -12.23 -9.32
N LYS A 44 -3.60 -11.21 -8.49
CA LYS A 44 -3.99 -11.35 -7.08
C LYS A 44 -5.37 -10.74 -6.89
N LEU A 45 -6.31 -11.56 -6.44
CA LEU A 45 -7.66 -11.12 -6.09
C LEU A 45 -7.76 -10.95 -4.58
N LEU A 46 -8.06 -9.74 -4.16
CA LEU A 46 -8.17 -9.33 -2.76
C LEU A 46 -9.60 -8.86 -2.47
N LEU A 47 -10.11 -9.25 -1.31
CA LEU A 47 -11.26 -8.59 -0.69
C LEU A 47 -10.75 -7.71 0.44
N VAL A 48 -10.95 -6.40 0.33
CA VAL A 48 -10.57 -5.43 1.35
C VAL A 48 -11.83 -4.93 2.04
N THR A 49 -11.81 -4.88 3.37
CA THR A 49 -12.89 -4.36 4.22
C THR A 49 -12.29 -3.43 5.26
N LEU A 50 -12.69 -2.15 5.22
CA LEU A 50 -12.26 -1.12 6.16
C LEU A 50 -13.48 -0.59 6.89
N LYS A 51 -13.58 -0.85 8.20
CA LYS A 51 -14.56 -0.20 9.07
C LYS A 51 -14.20 1.28 9.25
N PRO A 52 -15.13 2.11 9.73
CA PRO A 52 -14.83 3.50 10.09
C PRO A 52 -13.59 3.60 10.98
N GLY A 53 -12.60 4.39 10.54
CA GLY A 53 -11.34 4.60 11.26
C GLY A 53 -10.23 3.57 10.97
N ASP A 54 -10.53 2.44 10.34
CA ASP A 54 -9.51 1.46 9.95
C ASP A 54 -8.51 2.09 8.97
N SER A 55 -7.26 1.64 9.04
CA SER A 55 -6.18 2.11 8.18
C SER A 55 -5.37 0.93 7.65
N LEU A 56 -4.89 1.05 6.43
CA LEU A 56 -3.94 0.12 5.85
C LEU A 56 -2.51 0.61 6.16
N ALA A 57 -1.62 -0.29 6.53
CA ALA A 57 -0.20 -0.03 6.66
C ALA A 57 0.38 0.49 5.33
N PRO A 58 1.46 1.29 5.35
CA PRO A 58 2.09 1.77 4.13
C PRO A 58 2.42 0.64 3.15
N HIS A 59 2.02 0.79 1.90
CA HIS A 59 2.16 -0.20 0.85
C HIS A 59 2.26 0.44 -0.54
N THR A 60 2.52 -0.40 -1.55
CA THR A 60 2.58 -0.03 -2.97
C THR A 60 1.69 -0.97 -3.76
N HIS A 61 1.23 -0.53 -4.94
CA HIS A 61 0.46 -1.38 -5.86
C HIS A 61 1.13 -1.42 -7.23
N PRO A 62 1.18 -2.59 -7.91
CA PRO A 62 1.36 -2.63 -9.36
C PRO A 62 0.08 -2.10 -10.04
N ALA A 63 -0.04 -2.17 -11.37
CA ALA A 63 -1.32 -1.86 -12.01
C ALA A 63 -2.45 -2.72 -11.43
N TYR A 64 -3.63 -2.12 -11.24
CA TYR A 64 -4.73 -2.81 -10.56
C TYR A 64 -6.10 -2.38 -11.08
N MET A 65 -7.08 -3.25 -10.84
CA MET A 65 -8.50 -2.94 -10.99
C MET A 65 -9.17 -2.96 -9.62
N VAL A 66 -10.17 -2.10 -9.42
CA VAL A 66 -10.99 -2.06 -8.21
C VAL A 66 -12.47 -2.08 -8.55
N TYR A 67 -13.27 -2.74 -7.73
CA TYR A 67 -14.74 -2.71 -7.74
C TYR A 67 -15.25 -2.48 -6.31
N TYR A 68 -15.98 -1.39 -6.08
CA TYR A 68 -16.51 -1.05 -4.77
C TYR A 68 -17.85 -1.75 -4.52
N ILE A 69 -17.87 -2.67 -3.54
CA ILE A 69 -19.09 -3.34 -3.07
C ILE A 69 -19.84 -2.41 -2.12
N GLU A 70 -19.13 -1.85 -1.14
CA GLU A 70 -19.65 -0.86 -0.18
C GLU A 70 -18.79 0.41 -0.29
N GLY A 71 -19.45 1.56 -0.23
CA GLY A 71 -18.84 2.87 -0.40
C GLY A 71 -18.50 3.55 0.92
N GLY A 72 -17.88 4.72 0.83
CA GLY A 72 -17.46 5.50 1.99
C GLY A 72 -16.47 6.59 1.60
N GLU A 73 -15.75 7.12 2.59
CA GLU A 73 -14.78 8.19 2.39
C GLU A 73 -13.38 7.67 2.72
N LEU A 74 -12.53 7.59 1.69
CA LEU A 74 -11.16 7.15 1.81
C LEU A 74 -10.24 8.37 1.81
N THR A 75 -9.24 8.36 2.69
CA THR A 75 -8.12 9.28 2.63
C THR A 75 -6.85 8.50 2.32
N GLU A 76 -6.22 8.82 1.19
CA GLU A 76 -4.95 8.25 0.75
C GLU A 76 -3.85 9.27 1.04
N GLN A 77 -2.78 8.85 1.71
CA GLN A 77 -1.64 9.70 2.04
C GLN A 77 -0.37 9.11 1.45
N PHE A 78 0.43 9.95 0.80
CA PHE A 78 1.64 9.57 0.08
C PHE A 78 2.89 10.03 0.82
N ILE A 79 4.00 9.33 0.60
CA ILE A 79 5.28 9.66 1.26
C ILE A 79 5.81 11.05 0.91
N ASN A 80 5.38 11.62 -0.22
CA ASN A 80 5.73 12.98 -0.64
C ASN A 80 4.86 14.07 0.02
N GLY A 81 4.01 13.71 0.98
CA GLY A 81 3.10 14.62 1.69
C GLY A 81 1.81 14.95 0.94
N ARG A 82 1.60 14.40 -0.27
CA ARG A 82 0.32 14.53 -0.97
C ARG A 82 -0.76 13.74 -0.23
N THR A 83 -1.94 14.33 -0.10
CA THR A 83 -3.14 13.69 0.42
C THR A 83 -4.25 13.74 -0.62
N ILE A 84 -4.99 12.65 -0.76
CA ILE A 84 -6.17 12.54 -1.61
C ILE A 84 -7.35 12.16 -0.73
N HIS A 85 -8.46 12.88 -0.88
CA HIS A 85 -9.74 12.50 -0.29
C HIS A 85 -10.65 12.03 -1.41
N ALA A 86 -11.15 10.80 -1.29
CA ALA A 86 -11.91 10.17 -2.36
C ALA A 86 -13.20 9.53 -1.83
N LYS A 87 -14.30 9.77 -2.54
CA LYS A 87 -15.58 9.13 -2.27
C LYS A 87 -15.68 7.81 -3.02
N MET A 88 -15.70 6.71 -2.28
CA MET A 88 -15.91 5.36 -2.82
C MET A 88 -17.42 5.19 -3.05
N THR A 89 -17.81 4.93 -4.30
CA THR A 89 -19.23 4.80 -4.68
C THR A 89 -19.53 3.33 -5.00
N PRO A 90 -20.53 2.70 -4.35
CA PRO A 90 -20.90 1.31 -4.65
C PRO A 90 -21.18 1.09 -6.14
N GLY A 91 -20.75 -0.06 -6.68
CA GLY A 91 -20.89 -0.43 -8.09
C GLY A 91 -19.89 0.24 -9.03
N ARG A 92 -19.17 1.29 -8.59
CA ARG A 92 -18.12 1.91 -9.40
C ARG A 92 -16.92 0.96 -9.49
N HIS A 93 -16.32 0.94 -10.68
CA HIS A 93 -15.06 0.26 -10.94
C HIS A 93 -14.10 1.17 -11.68
N ALA A 94 -12.81 0.87 -11.56
CA ALA A 94 -11.76 1.56 -12.30
C ALA A 94 -10.57 0.64 -12.48
N GLN A 95 -9.87 0.80 -13.60
CA GLN A 95 -8.49 0.35 -13.74
C GLN A 95 -7.56 1.53 -13.47
N ARG A 96 -6.47 1.27 -12.75
CA ARG A 96 -5.48 2.25 -12.33
C ARG A 96 -4.07 1.79 -12.71
N PRO A 97 -3.17 2.72 -13.06
CA PRO A 97 -1.74 2.40 -13.11
C PRO A 97 -1.22 2.06 -11.71
N GLY A 98 0.00 1.54 -11.65
CA GLY A 98 0.68 1.30 -10.38
C GLY A 98 0.78 2.56 -9.52
N LEU A 99 0.64 2.38 -8.21
CA LEU A 99 0.59 3.47 -7.24
C LEU A 99 1.83 3.40 -6.35
N PRO A 100 2.58 4.51 -6.18
CA PRO A 100 3.75 4.56 -5.31
C PRO A 100 3.33 4.42 -3.84
N ALA A 101 4.32 4.41 -2.93
CA ALA A 101 4.07 4.16 -1.52
C ALA A 101 3.03 5.13 -0.92
N HIS A 102 1.95 4.57 -0.40
CA HIS A 102 0.87 5.30 0.27
C HIS A 102 0.28 4.46 1.40
N TRP A 103 -0.57 5.09 2.21
CA TRP A 103 -1.41 4.42 3.18
C TRP A 103 -2.81 5.02 3.14
N ASP A 104 -3.78 4.18 3.48
CA ASP A 104 -5.18 4.55 3.40
C ASP A 104 -5.81 4.56 4.77
N LYS A 105 -6.80 5.44 4.92
CA LYS A 105 -7.69 5.46 6.08
C LYS A 105 -9.12 5.63 5.62
N ASN A 106 -10.00 4.79 6.15
CA ASN A 106 -11.44 5.08 6.09
C ASN A 106 -11.74 6.25 7.02
N ALA A 107 -11.89 7.43 6.44
CA ALA A 107 -12.16 8.68 7.16
C ALA A 107 -13.66 8.92 7.38
N GLY A 108 -14.51 8.12 6.76
CA GLY A 108 -15.96 8.21 6.86
C GLY A 108 -16.54 7.44 8.05
N ASN A 109 -17.86 7.37 8.07
CA ASN A 109 -18.66 6.68 9.10
C ASN A 109 -19.33 5.39 8.58
N THR A 110 -19.00 4.94 7.37
CA THR A 110 -19.51 3.73 6.73
C THR A 110 -18.39 2.74 6.46
N THR A 111 -18.70 1.44 6.40
CA THR A 111 -17.72 0.42 6.01
C THR A 111 -17.44 0.54 4.51
N ILE A 112 -16.15 0.61 4.16
CA ILE A 112 -15.70 0.51 2.77
C ILE A 112 -15.37 -0.96 2.50
N LYS A 113 -15.89 -1.50 1.39
CA LYS A 113 -15.61 -2.87 0.98
C LYS A 113 -15.41 -2.93 -0.51
N PHE A 114 -14.31 -3.51 -0.97
CA PHE A 114 -14.02 -3.60 -2.39
C PHE A 114 -13.26 -4.87 -2.75
N LEU A 115 -13.46 -5.29 -4.00
CA LEU A 115 -12.60 -6.25 -4.66
C LEU A 115 -11.47 -5.49 -5.35
N MET A 116 -10.25 -5.98 -5.21
CA MET A 116 -9.09 -5.48 -5.92
C MET A 116 -8.44 -6.63 -6.68
N VAL A 117 -8.07 -6.36 -7.93
CA VAL A 117 -7.28 -7.27 -8.76
C VAL A 117 -5.97 -6.58 -9.07
N GLU A 118 -4.88 -7.05 -8.48
CA GLU A 118 -3.54 -6.59 -8.82
C GLU A 118 -2.98 -7.44 -9.95
N PHE A 119 -2.39 -6.79 -10.96
CA PHE A 119 -1.70 -7.45 -12.07
C PHE A 119 -0.21 -7.45 -11.75
N SER A 120 0.38 -8.63 -11.59
CA SER A 120 1.82 -8.75 -11.34
C SER A 120 2.60 -8.45 -12.62
N ASP A 121 3.62 -7.60 -12.52
CA ASP A 121 4.57 -7.36 -13.63
C ASP A 121 5.58 -8.52 -13.79
N LYS A 122 5.59 -9.48 -12.85
CA LYS A 122 6.44 -10.66 -12.90
C LYS A 122 5.79 -11.72 -13.79
N LYS A 123 6.33 -11.86 -15.00
CA LYS A 123 6.16 -13.06 -15.83
C LYS A 123 6.86 -14.25 -15.19
#